data_AF-A0A0F7HM98-F1
#
_entry.id   AF-A0A0F7HM98-F1
#
_cell.length_a   1.000
_cell.length_b   1.000
_cell.length_c   1.000
_cell.angle_alpha   90.00
_cell.angle_beta   90.00
_cell.angle_gamma   90.00
#
_symmetry.space_group_name_H-M   'P 1'
#
loop_
_entity.id
_entity.type
_entity.pdbx_description
1 polymer ?
#
loop_
_entity_poly.entity_id
_entity_poly.type
_entity_poly.pdbx_seq_one_letter_code
_entity_poly.pdbx_strand_id
1 'polypeptide(L)'
;MFYNLIYFNEDLYDTYYTFANAGQAVQFKEIESQTDKGGQLGFNDTHVNLGKSSVLKGEIINNAPSKLISLEKSLEDNDFYMDFESGESLSHIEDLTRRMIFKATLPLEIHAAFDMHEIFHLLNDQLKNLDRTGIEHADAESFNTSLDFSNIKLPVYNDQTGKIIFSKIHKNCLLIEENELDELGEDNIILAKVKKIYRNEFTLFDPLKDFINLNNSMRSKFEESIRDNKILAPITITSDAIEVEIIAIYS
;
A
#
# COMPACT_ATOMS: atom_id res chain seq x y z
N MET A 1 2.83 13.19 -18.26
CA MET A 1 2.92 11.72 -18.34
C MET A 1 1.63 11.19 -17.75
N PHE A 2 0.94 10.28 -18.42
CA PHE A 2 -0.27 9.65 -17.86
C PHE A 2 0.20 8.36 -17.19
N TYR A 3 0.17 8.32 -15.86
CA TYR A 3 0.42 7.08 -15.12
C TYR A 3 -0.77 6.16 -15.26
N ASN A 4 -0.54 4.91 -15.66
CA ASN A 4 -1.52 3.87 -15.45
C ASN A 4 -1.32 3.32 -14.03
N LEU A 5 -2.15 3.75 -13.08
CA LEU A 5 -2.01 3.30 -11.69
C LEU A 5 -2.71 1.97 -11.48
N ILE A 6 -1.96 1.01 -10.95
CA ILE A 6 -2.42 -0.32 -10.58
C ILE A 6 -2.79 -0.37 -9.10
N TYR A 7 -2.02 0.35 -8.27
CA TYR A 7 -2.21 0.41 -6.83
C TYR A 7 -1.90 1.82 -6.32
N PHE A 8 -2.71 2.32 -5.39
CA PHE A 8 -2.43 3.58 -4.69
C PHE A 8 -2.95 3.56 -3.26
N ASN A 9 -2.04 3.74 -2.31
CA ASN A 9 -2.38 3.85 -0.89
C ASN A 9 -2.39 5.32 -0.46
N GLU A 10 -3.59 5.88 -0.36
CA GLU A 10 -3.79 7.29 -0.04
C GLU A 10 -3.33 7.65 1.38
N ASP A 11 -3.50 6.76 2.36
CA ASP A 11 -3.07 6.97 3.75
C ASP A 11 -1.53 7.05 3.86
N LEU A 12 -0.83 6.16 3.14
CA LEU A 12 0.62 6.19 3.07
C LEU A 12 1.11 7.42 2.30
N TYR A 13 0.45 7.78 1.20
CA TYR A 13 0.73 9.02 0.48
C TYR A 13 0.63 10.24 1.41
N ASP A 14 -0.49 10.43 2.11
CA ASP A 14 -0.71 11.60 2.96
C ASP A 14 0.35 11.68 4.08
N THR A 15 0.70 10.53 4.63
CA THR A 15 1.76 10.40 5.63
C THR A 15 3.11 10.86 5.08
N TYR A 16 3.56 10.28 3.96
CA TYR A 16 4.90 10.55 3.44
C TYR A 16 5.02 11.87 2.72
N TYR A 17 3.96 12.34 2.08
CA TYR A 17 3.88 13.68 1.53
C TYR A 17 4.04 14.73 2.64
N THR A 18 3.39 14.51 3.79
CA THR A 18 3.57 15.39 4.96
C THR A 18 5.02 15.36 5.46
N PHE A 19 5.65 14.18 5.55
CA PHE A 19 7.04 14.07 5.99
C PHE A 19 8.03 14.74 5.02
N ALA A 20 7.87 14.53 3.72
CA ALA A 20 8.72 15.15 2.70
C ALA A 20 8.63 16.68 2.77
N ASN A 21 7.43 17.22 3.01
CA ASN A 21 7.21 18.65 3.10
C ASN A 21 7.43 19.25 4.51
N ALA A 22 7.50 18.45 5.57
CA ALA A 22 7.77 18.94 6.93
C ALA A 22 9.19 19.54 7.08
N GLY A 23 10.13 19.12 6.22
CA GLY A 23 11.44 19.77 6.06
C GLY A 23 11.37 21.15 5.39
N GLN A 24 10.29 21.45 4.65
CA GLN A 24 9.98 22.74 4.07
C GLN A 24 9.13 23.59 5.04
N ALA A 25 9.65 23.85 6.24
CA ALA A 25 9.07 24.91 7.04
C ALA A 25 9.24 26.26 6.29
N VAL A 26 8.12 26.91 5.98
CA VAL A 26 7.96 28.29 5.44
C VAL A 26 7.97 28.42 3.91
N GLN A 27 6.77 28.52 3.30
CA GLN A 27 6.13 29.82 2.99
C GLN A 27 4.72 29.56 2.43
N PHE A 28 3.71 29.40 3.29
CA PHE A 28 2.31 29.45 2.86
C PHE A 28 2.01 30.90 2.44
N LYS A 29 2.13 31.21 1.15
CA LYS A 29 1.40 32.33 0.57
C LYS A 29 -0.05 31.89 0.45
N GLU A 30 -0.82 32.25 1.48
CA GLU A 30 -2.27 32.42 1.49
C GLU A 30 -3.01 31.60 0.43
N ILE A 31 -3.31 30.35 0.76
CA ILE A 31 -4.19 29.51 -0.05
C ILE A 31 -5.61 29.82 0.44
N GLU A 32 -6.30 30.73 -0.24
CA GLU A 32 -7.75 30.85 -0.12
C GLU A 32 -8.38 29.57 -0.70
N SER A 33 -8.61 28.61 0.18
CA SER A 33 -9.44 27.44 -0.09
C SER A 33 -10.91 27.89 -0.15
N GLN A 34 -11.37 28.32 -1.33
CA GLN A 34 -12.79 28.31 -1.64
C GLN A 34 -13.20 26.88 -2.02
N THR A 35 -13.57 26.09 -1.01
CA THR A 35 -14.59 25.07 -1.18
C THR A 35 -15.89 25.80 -1.51
N ASP A 36 -16.42 25.65 -2.72
CA ASP A 36 -17.87 25.67 -2.87
C ASP A 36 -18.38 24.88 -4.06
N LYS A 37 -19.33 24.00 -3.73
CA LYS A 37 -20.33 23.48 -4.66
C LYS A 37 -21.07 24.68 -5.25
N GLY A 38 -20.88 24.94 -6.54
CA GLY A 38 -21.77 25.77 -7.35
C GLY A 38 -21.95 27.21 -6.89
N GLY A 39 -21.09 28.11 -7.35
CA GLY A 39 -21.31 29.55 -7.23
C GLY A 39 -20.51 30.33 -8.28
N GLN A 40 -21.21 30.95 -9.23
CA GLN A 40 -20.63 31.95 -10.13
C GLN A 40 -20.31 33.22 -9.32
N LEU A 41 -19.03 33.58 -9.21
CA LEU A 41 -18.63 34.91 -8.72
C LEU A 41 -17.74 35.59 -9.76
N GLY A 42 -18.35 36.57 -10.43
CA GLY A 42 -17.63 37.55 -11.22
C GLY A 42 -16.96 38.56 -10.30
N PHE A 43 -15.70 38.89 -10.58
CA PHE A 43 -15.02 40.01 -9.94
C PHE A 43 -14.82 41.12 -10.97
N ASN A 44 -15.43 42.26 -10.68
CA ASN A 44 -15.25 43.51 -11.41
C ASN A 44 -13.85 44.08 -11.18
N ASP A 45 -13.35 44.68 -12.25
CA ASP A 45 -12.09 45.40 -12.41
C ASP A 45 -11.68 46.33 -11.27
N THR A 46 -10.36 46.43 -11.04
CA THR A 46 -9.68 47.72 -11.10
C THR A 46 -8.19 47.56 -11.46
N HIS A 47 -7.82 48.17 -12.57
CA HIS A 47 -6.51 48.22 -13.23
C HIS A 47 -5.31 48.64 -12.34
N VAL A 48 -4.11 48.08 -12.59
CA VAL A 48 -2.91 48.77 -13.14
C VAL A 48 -1.93 47.72 -13.73
N ASN A 49 -1.35 48.09 -14.87
CA ASN A 49 -0.62 47.32 -15.87
C ASN A 49 0.87 47.10 -15.52
N LEU A 50 1.43 45.89 -15.73
CA LEU A 50 2.76 45.61 -16.34
C LEU A 50 3.27 44.18 -16.02
N GLY A 51 3.36 43.36 -17.06
CA GLY A 51 3.95 42.02 -17.02
C GLY A 51 2.91 40.97 -17.42
N LYS A 52 3.09 40.34 -18.58
CA LYS A 52 2.26 39.23 -19.03
C LYS A 52 2.36 38.08 -18.02
N SER A 53 1.48 38.08 -17.02
CA SER A 53 1.17 36.90 -16.22
C SER A 53 0.10 36.13 -16.99
N SER A 54 0.51 35.09 -17.71
CA SER A 54 -0.44 34.07 -18.14
C SER A 54 -0.89 33.33 -16.88
N VAL A 55 -2.00 33.77 -16.30
CA VAL A 55 -2.66 33.01 -15.23
C VAL A 55 -3.26 31.79 -15.91
N LEU A 56 -2.48 30.71 -15.95
CA LEU A 56 -2.98 29.36 -16.20
C LEU A 56 -3.95 29.04 -15.06
N LYS A 57 -5.24 29.25 -15.30
CA LYS A 57 -6.31 28.67 -14.48
C LYS A 57 -6.28 27.15 -14.72
N GLY A 58 -5.46 26.46 -13.95
CA GLY A 58 -5.57 25.02 -13.79
C GLY A 58 -6.53 24.75 -12.63
N GLU A 59 -7.57 23.95 -12.86
CA GLU A 59 -8.25 23.28 -11.77
C GLU A 59 -7.28 22.24 -11.19
N ILE A 60 -7.06 22.28 -9.88
CA ILE A 60 -6.31 21.20 -9.22
C ILE A 60 -7.23 19.98 -9.22
N ILE A 61 -7.03 19.09 -10.19
CA ILE A 61 -7.68 17.79 -10.20
C ILE A 61 -6.96 16.94 -9.13
N ASN A 62 -7.53 16.91 -7.93
CA ASN A 62 -7.03 16.13 -6.79
C ASN A 62 -7.40 14.65 -6.98
N ASN A 63 -6.74 13.98 -7.93
CA ASN A 63 -6.87 12.55 -8.19
C ASN A 63 -5.55 11.81 -7.87
N ALA A 64 -5.60 10.48 -7.76
CA ALA A 64 -4.44 9.65 -7.42
C ALA A 64 -3.20 9.90 -8.32
N PRO A 65 -3.32 10.01 -9.67
CA PRO A 65 -2.19 10.38 -10.51
C PRO A 65 -1.54 11.72 -10.13
N SER A 66 -2.34 12.78 -9.94
CA SER A 66 -1.82 14.10 -9.56
C SER A 66 -1.14 14.09 -8.19
N LYS A 67 -1.68 13.31 -7.24
CA LYS A 67 -1.07 13.11 -5.93
C LYS A 67 0.29 12.41 -6.06
N LEU A 68 0.36 11.31 -6.80
CA LEU A 68 1.61 10.59 -7.03
C LEU A 68 2.69 11.48 -7.64
N ILE A 69 2.37 12.25 -8.69
CA ILE A 69 3.30 13.22 -9.30
C ILE A 69 3.82 14.22 -8.26
N SER A 70 2.92 14.70 -7.39
CA SER A 70 3.28 15.68 -6.36
C SER A 70 4.21 15.10 -5.29
N LEU A 71 4.01 13.83 -4.93
CA LEU A 71 4.89 13.12 -4.00
C LEU A 71 6.26 12.85 -4.61
N GLU A 72 6.34 12.32 -5.83
CA GLU A 72 7.63 12.07 -6.48
C GLU A 72 8.46 13.36 -6.53
N LYS A 73 7.82 14.47 -6.93
CA LYS A 73 8.48 15.77 -6.97
C LYS A 73 8.96 16.26 -5.60
N SER A 74 8.22 15.99 -4.51
CA SER A 74 8.66 16.40 -3.17
C SER A 74 9.78 15.52 -2.62
N LEU A 75 10.02 14.35 -3.23
CA LEU A 75 11.08 13.41 -2.86
C LEU A 75 12.39 13.64 -3.63
N GLU A 76 12.39 14.31 -4.79
CA GLU A 76 13.57 14.52 -5.64
C GLU A 76 14.79 15.08 -4.88
N ASP A 77 14.56 15.99 -3.92
CA ASP A 77 15.61 16.62 -3.10
C ASP A 77 15.78 15.98 -1.70
N ASN A 78 15.20 14.80 -1.46
CA ASN A 78 15.19 14.17 -0.14
C ASN A 78 16.35 13.17 0.02
N ASP A 79 17.21 13.37 1.03
CA ASP A 79 18.34 12.48 1.34
C ASP A 79 17.94 11.02 1.64
N PHE A 80 16.68 10.78 1.99
CA PHE A 80 16.12 9.44 2.24
C PHE A 80 15.36 8.87 1.04
N TYR A 81 15.47 9.50 -0.13
CA TYR A 81 14.88 9.03 -1.38
C TYR A 81 15.97 8.47 -2.32
N MET A 82 15.67 7.35 -2.97
CA MET A 82 16.56 6.70 -3.94
C MET A 82 15.78 6.34 -5.20
N ASP A 83 16.21 6.87 -6.35
CA ASP A 83 15.57 6.62 -7.64
C ASP A 83 16.44 5.65 -8.47
N PHE A 84 15.97 4.40 -8.60
CA PHE A 84 16.63 3.37 -9.40
C PHE A 84 16.21 3.42 -10.89
N GLU A 85 15.22 4.24 -11.26
CA GLU A 85 14.77 4.36 -12.65
C GLU A 85 15.62 5.34 -13.44
N SER A 86 15.95 6.48 -12.81
CA SER A 86 16.60 7.61 -13.48
C SER A 86 18.08 7.77 -13.11
N GLY A 87 18.55 7.07 -12.08
CA GLY A 87 19.88 7.28 -11.51
C GLY A 87 20.62 5.98 -11.23
N GLU A 88 20.30 5.36 -10.10
CA GLU A 88 21.10 4.26 -9.54
C GLU A 88 20.72 2.90 -10.12
N SER A 89 21.69 2.01 -10.29
CA SER A 89 21.41 0.63 -10.69
C SER A 89 20.71 -0.12 -9.56
N LEU A 90 19.70 -0.92 -9.89
CA LEU A 90 19.01 -1.82 -8.95
C LEU A 90 19.96 -2.78 -8.19
N SER A 91 21.18 -2.98 -8.69
CA SER A 91 22.24 -3.69 -7.97
C SER A 91 22.61 -3.07 -6.61
N HIS A 92 22.28 -1.80 -6.39
CA HIS A 92 22.49 -1.07 -5.14
C HIS A 92 21.34 -1.20 -4.15
N ILE A 93 20.39 -2.12 -4.39
CA ILE A 93 19.25 -2.32 -3.48
C ILE A 93 19.65 -2.72 -2.06
N GLU A 94 20.87 -3.21 -1.85
CA GLU A 94 21.43 -3.48 -0.52
C GLU A 94 21.73 -2.21 0.29
N ASP A 95 21.94 -1.08 -0.39
CA ASP A 95 22.19 0.22 0.23
C ASP A 95 20.90 0.81 0.84
N LEU A 96 19.73 0.23 0.53
CA LEU A 96 18.47 0.58 1.15
C LEU A 96 18.49 0.29 2.66
N THR A 97 18.26 1.35 3.43
CA THR A 97 18.12 1.29 4.89
C THR A 97 16.69 1.57 5.33
N ARG A 98 16.40 1.25 6.59
CA ARG A 98 15.07 1.49 7.17
C ARG A 98 14.69 2.97 7.03
N ARG A 99 13.43 3.23 6.62
CA ARG A 99 12.83 4.55 6.39
C ARG A 99 13.16 5.19 5.04
N MET A 100 14.06 4.64 4.25
CA MET A 100 14.27 5.13 2.89
C MET A 100 13.03 4.88 2.03
N ILE A 101 12.71 5.83 1.17
CA ILE A 101 11.74 5.68 0.10
C ILE A 101 12.53 5.42 -1.17
N PHE A 102 12.08 4.47 -1.98
CA PHE A 102 12.71 4.21 -3.26
C PHE A 102 11.67 4.05 -4.37
N LYS A 103 12.13 4.31 -5.59
CA LYS A 103 11.39 4.06 -6.81
C LYS A 103 12.19 3.09 -7.68
N ALA A 104 11.55 2.01 -8.12
CA ALA A 104 12.19 0.98 -8.95
C ALA A 104 11.16 0.21 -9.77
N THR A 105 11.54 -0.23 -10.96
CA THR A 105 10.80 -1.17 -11.80
C THR A 105 11.03 -2.59 -11.28
N LEU A 106 9.96 -3.20 -10.78
CA LEU A 106 10.00 -4.50 -10.10
C LEU A 106 8.70 -5.26 -10.39
N PRO A 107 8.76 -6.45 -11.02
CA PRO A 107 7.61 -7.32 -11.11
C PRO A 107 7.30 -7.90 -9.74
N LEU A 108 6.03 -7.87 -9.35
CA LEU A 108 5.55 -8.39 -8.07
C LEU A 108 4.64 -9.59 -8.29
N GLU A 109 4.94 -10.68 -7.61
CA GLU A 109 4.16 -11.90 -7.67
C GLU A 109 3.40 -12.11 -6.36
N ILE A 110 2.18 -12.65 -6.48
CA ILE A 110 1.46 -13.20 -5.34
C ILE A 110 1.99 -14.63 -5.11
N HIS A 111 2.41 -14.93 -3.89
CA HIS A 111 3.00 -16.23 -3.58
C HIS A 111 2.02 -17.38 -3.87
N ALA A 112 2.46 -18.41 -4.61
CA ALA A 112 1.57 -19.48 -5.08
C ALA A 112 0.83 -20.26 -3.98
N ALA A 113 1.40 -20.31 -2.77
CA ALA A 113 0.74 -20.92 -1.60
C ALA A 113 -0.39 -20.04 -1.00
N PHE A 114 -0.56 -18.81 -1.49
CA PHE A 114 -1.66 -17.93 -1.11
C PHE A 114 -2.81 -18.14 -2.10
N ASP A 115 -3.84 -18.86 -1.65
CA ASP A 115 -5.12 -18.96 -2.35
C ASP A 115 -6.20 -18.30 -1.49
N MET A 116 -6.69 -17.14 -1.93
CA MET A 116 -7.70 -16.38 -1.20
C MET A 116 -9.00 -17.16 -1.07
N HIS A 117 -9.42 -17.88 -2.11
CA HIS A 117 -10.68 -18.62 -2.10
C HIS A 117 -10.62 -19.82 -1.17
N GLU A 118 -9.51 -20.57 -1.21
CA GLU A 118 -9.31 -21.72 -0.32
C GLU A 118 -9.20 -21.28 1.14
N ILE A 119 -8.41 -20.23 1.42
CA ILE A 119 -8.30 -19.66 2.77
C ILE A 119 -9.67 -19.17 3.27
N PHE A 120 -10.42 -18.45 2.44
CA PHE A 120 -11.77 -17.97 2.76
C PHE A 120 -12.74 -19.11 3.05
N HIS A 121 -12.77 -20.13 2.20
CA HIS A 121 -13.65 -21.27 2.35
C HIS A 121 -13.36 -22.00 3.66
N LEU A 122 -12.08 -22.24 3.97
CA LEU A 122 -11.65 -22.88 5.20
C LEU A 122 -11.99 -22.05 6.44
N LEU A 123 -11.74 -20.73 6.41
CA LEU A 123 -12.10 -19.85 7.52
C LEU A 123 -13.61 -19.88 7.78
N ASN A 124 -14.43 -19.77 6.74
CA ASN A 124 -15.88 -19.83 6.87
C ASN A 124 -16.41 -21.16 7.39
N ASP A 125 -15.84 -22.27 6.94
CA ASP A 125 -16.24 -23.58 7.44
C ASP A 125 -15.86 -23.77 8.91
N GLN A 126 -14.73 -23.24 9.34
CA GLN A 126 -14.35 -23.24 10.76
C GLN A 126 -15.26 -22.35 11.60
N LEU A 127 -15.69 -21.19 11.11
CA LEU A 127 -16.67 -20.34 11.81
C LEU A 127 -18.00 -21.08 12.03
N LYS A 128 -18.52 -21.73 10.98
CA LYS A 128 -19.74 -22.54 11.09
C LYS A 128 -19.59 -23.68 12.10
N ASN A 129 -18.38 -24.24 12.24
CA ASN A 129 -18.10 -25.27 13.24
C ASN A 129 -18.01 -24.68 14.66
N LEU A 130 -17.44 -23.49 14.82
CA LEU A 130 -17.37 -22.77 16.09
C LEU A 130 -18.78 -22.41 16.60
N ASP A 131 -19.67 -21.93 15.73
CA ASP A 131 -21.09 -21.70 16.04
C ASP A 131 -21.80 -22.97 16.53
N ARG A 132 -21.42 -24.13 15.98
CA ARG A 132 -22.00 -25.44 16.37
C ARG A 132 -21.44 -25.98 17.68
N THR A 133 -20.24 -25.56 18.09
CA THR A 133 -19.61 -26.00 19.35
C THR A 133 -20.10 -25.26 20.61
N GLY A 134 -21.04 -24.32 20.47
CA GLY A 134 -21.68 -23.66 21.62
C GLY A 134 -20.90 -22.48 22.19
N ILE A 135 -20.07 -21.83 21.38
CA ILE A 135 -19.51 -20.51 21.69
C ILE A 135 -20.66 -19.50 21.77
N GLU A 136 -20.66 -18.61 22.76
CA GLU A 136 -21.74 -17.65 23.00
C GLU A 136 -22.02 -16.81 21.75
N HIS A 137 -23.30 -16.60 21.40
CA HIS A 137 -23.72 -15.87 20.20
C HIS A 137 -23.02 -14.50 19.99
N ALA A 138 -22.61 -13.84 21.07
CA ALA A 138 -21.87 -12.58 21.03
C ALA A 138 -20.44 -12.72 20.44
N ASP A 139 -19.77 -13.85 20.69
CA ASP A 139 -18.44 -14.14 20.14
C ASP A 139 -18.52 -14.42 18.62
N ALA A 140 -19.61 -15.03 18.16
CA ALA A 140 -19.87 -15.30 16.74
C ALA A 140 -20.15 -14.03 15.91
N GLU A 141 -20.96 -13.10 16.43
CA GLU A 141 -21.21 -11.80 15.78
C GLU A 141 -19.95 -10.91 15.75
N SER A 142 -19.16 -10.96 16.82
CA SER A 142 -17.85 -10.28 16.90
C SER A 142 -16.83 -10.85 15.91
N PHE A 143 -16.92 -12.16 15.63
CA PHE A 143 -16.07 -12.83 14.65
C PHE A 143 -16.43 -12.45 13.22
N ASN A 144 -17.73 -12.46 12.87
CA ASN A 144 -18.21 -12.07 11.54
C ASN A 144 -17.86 -10.62 11.20
N THR A 145 -17.87 -9.72 12.19
CA THR A 145 -17.44 -8.32 12.00
C THR A 145 -15.92 -8.16 11.90
N SER A 146 -15.13 -9.12 12.40
CA SER A 146 -13.66 -9.10 12.33
C SER A 146 -13.10 -9.60 10.98
N LEU A 147 -13.95 -10.20 10.15
CA LEU A 147 -13.65 -10.67 8.80
C LEU A 147 -14.19 -9.67 7.77
N ASP A 148 -13.66 -8.45 7.80
CA ASP A 148 -13.95 -7.47 6.75
C ASP A 148 -13.11 -7.80 5.51
N PHE A 149 -13.73 -8.53 4.57
CA PHE A 149 -13.11 -8.99 3.34
C PHE A 149 -12.67 -7.84 2.40
N SER A 150 -13.11 -6.61 2.64
CA SER A 150 -12.63 -5.45 1.90
C SER A 150 -11.20 -5.04 2.29
N ASN A 151 -10.74 -5.46 3.49
CA ASN A 151 -9.44 -5.06 4.04
C ASN A 151 -8.38 -6.16 3.96
N ILE A 152 -8.58 -7.13 3.06
CA ILE A 152 -7.64 -8.24 2.84
C ILE A 152 -6.28 -7.69 2.40
N LYS A 153 -5.22 -8.23 3.01
CA LYS A 153 -3.84 -7.99 2.61
C LYS A 153 -3.34 -9.09 1.71
N LEU A 154 -2.93 -8.75 0.49
CA LEU A 154 -2.29 -9.65 -0.46
C LEU A 154 -0.79 -9.67 -0.21
N PRO A 155 -0.18 -10.84 0.02
CA PRO A 155 1.27 -10.97 0.08
C PRO A 155 1.84 -10.89 -1.33
N VAL A 156 2.61 -9.84 -1.59
CA VAL A 156 3.34 -9.66 -2.85
C VAL A 156 4.84 -9.70 -2.59
N TYR A 157 5.59 -10.29 -3.52
CA TYR A 157 7.04 -10.36 -3.41
C TYR A 157 7.72 -10.33 -4.78
N ASN A 158 9.01 -9.96 -4.77
CA ASN A 158 9.94 -10.12 -5.87
C ASN A 158 11.17 -10.85 -5.34
N ASP A 159 11.64 -11.88 -6.03
CA ASP A 159 12.85 -12.64 -5.69
C ASP A 159 13.93 -12.59 -6.79
N GLN A 160 13.69 -11.85 -7.88
CA GLN A 160 14.56 -11.81 -9.05
C GLN A 160 15.86 -11.02 -8.83
N THR A 161 15.90 -10.14 -7.83
CA THR A 161 17.05 -9.27 -7.53
C THR A 161 18.13 -9.93 -6.66
N GLY A 162 17.99 -11.23 -6.38
CA GLY A 162 18.87 -11.96 -5.44
C GLY A 162 18.53 -11.73 -3.96
N LYS A 163 17.67 -10.75 -3.66
CA LYS A 163 17.13 -10.46 -2.34
C LYS A 163 15.62 -10.34 -2.41
N ILE A 164 14.90 -10.89 -1.44
CA ILE A 164 13.44 -10.86 -1.51
C ILE A 164 12.94 -9.49 -1.07
N ILE A 165 12.23 -8.80 -1.95
CA ILE A 165 11.44 -7.62 -1.58
C ILE A 165 10.01 -8.10 -1.39
N PHE A 166 9.37 -7.77 -0.27
CA PHE A 166 7.99 -8.16 -0.08
C PHE A 166 7.17 -7.10 0.62
N SER A 167 5.86 -7.14 0.36
CA SER A 167 4.88 -6.26 0.95
C SER A 167 3.57 -7.00 1.16
N LYS A 168 2.68 -6.37 1.95
CA LYS A 168 1.31 -6.81 2.16
C LYS A 168 0.40 -5.67 1.70
N ILE A 169 -0.06 -5.73 0.46
CA ILE A 169 -0.87 -4.66 -0.14
C ILE A 169 -2.35 -4.87 0.19
N HIS A 170 -3.06 -3.79 0.49
CA HIS A 170 -4.49 -3.86 0.79
C HIS A 170 -5.32 -3.95 -0.51
N LYS A 171 -6.24 -4.92 -0.59
CA LYS A 171 -7.11 -5.12 -1.77
C LYS A 171 -7.93 -3.88 -2.12
N ASN A 172 -8.38 -3.11 -1.12
CA ASN A 172 -9.13 -1.87 -1.33
C ASN A 172 -8.32 -0.72 -1.97
N CYS A 173 -6.99 -0.82 -2.01
CA CYS A 173 -6.11 0.16 -2.64
C CYS A 173 -5.71 -0.23 -4.07
N LEU A 174 -6.12 -1.41 -4.55
CA LEU A 174 -5.97 -1.79 -5.95
C LEU A 174 -6.95 -0.98 -6.80
N LEU A 175 -6.47 -0.55 -7.96
CA LEU A 175 -7.24 0.19 -8.97
C LEU A 175 -7.55 -0.66 -10.22
N ILE A 176 -7.13 -1.93 -10.19
CA ILE A 176 -7.38 -2.97 -11.19
C ILE A 176 -8.43 -3.97 -10.69
N GLU A 177 -9.05 -4.70 -11.62
CA GLU A 177 -9.99 -5.76 -11.28
C GLU A 177 -9.29 -7.04 -10.79
N GLU A 178 -10.03 -7.94 -10.13
CA GLU A 178 -9.46 -9.17 -9.55
C GLU A 178 -8.92 -10.16 -10.61
N ASN A 179 -9.48 -10.14 -11.82
CA ASN A 179 -8.99 -10.88 -12.98
C ASN A 179 -7.75 -10.25 -13.65
N GLU A 180 -7.32 -9.08 -13.20
CA GLU A 180 -6.17 -8.35 -13.71
C GLU A 180 -4.99 -8.39 -12.72
N LEU A 181 -5.06 -9.19 -11.65
CA LEU A 181 -3.98 -9.31 -10.67
C LEU A 181 -2.65 -9.79 -11.27
N ASP A 182 -2.70 -10.49 -12.41
CA ASP A 182 -1.52 -10.89 -13.17
C ASP A 182 -0.71 -9.67 -13.67
N GLU A 183 -1.34 -8.50 -13.82
CA GLU A 183 -0.65 -7.24 -14.19
C GLU A 183 0.41 -6.84 -13.15
N LEU A 184 0.29 -7.26 -11.89
CA LEU A 184 1.31 -7.02 -10.86
C LEU A 184 2.66 -7.66 -11.23
N GLY A 185 2.62 -8.77 -11.96
CA GLY A 185 3.79 -9.52 -12.40
C GLY A 185 4.51 -8.91 -13.60
N GLU A 186 3.96 -7.85 -14.20
CA GLU A 186 4.64 -7.08 -15.24
C GLU A 186 5.72 -6.16 -14.64
N ASP A 187 6.63 -5.65 -15.47
CA ASP A 187 7.67 -4.70 -15.10
C ASP A 187 7.05 -3.33 -14.75
N ASN A 188 6.49 -3.24 -13.55
CA ASN A 188 5.83 -2.04 -13.03
C ASN A 188 6.77 -1.22 -12.16
N ILE A 189 6.60 0.10 -12.19
CA ILE A 189 7.28 1.01 -11.29
C ILE A 189 6.58 0.94 -9.93
N ILE A 190 7.35 0.63 -8.90
CA ILE A 190 6.91 0.67 -7.50
C ILE A 190 7.53 1.88 -6.81
N LEU A 191 6.70 2.63 -6.08
CA LEU A 191 7.15 3.64 -5.12
C LEU A 191 6.89 3.09 -3.72
N ALA A 192 7.93 2.83 -2.95
CA ALA A 192 7.80 2.12 -1.68
C ALA A 192 8.77 2.62 -0.61
N LYS A 193 8.38 2.47 0.66
CA LYS A 193 9.24 2.75 1.81
C LYS A 193 9.77 1.47 2.44
N VAL A 194 11.05 1.44 2.77
CA VAL A 194 11.66 0.36 3.54
C VAL A 194 11.13 0.37 4.98
N LYS A 195 10.36 -0.67 5.34
CA LYS A 195 9.80 -0.84 6.68
C LYS A 195 10.77 -1.57 7.60
N LYS A 196 11.34 -2.68 7.12
CA LYS A 196 12.23 -3.55 7.90
C LYS A 196 13.09 -4.43 7.00
N ILE A 197 14.30 -4.74 7.46
CA ILE A 197 15.22 -5.67 6.81
C ILE A 197 15.31 -6.91 7.66
N TYR A 198 15.18 -8.08 7.03
CA TYR A 198 15.30 -9.39 7.65
C TYR A 198 16.60 -10.05 7.21
N ARG A 199 17.22 -10.74 8.16
CA ARG A 199 18.38 -11.59 7.92
C ARG A 199 17.97 -13.01 8.30
N ASN A 200 18.17 -13.95 7.38
CA ASN A 200 17.87 -15.37 7.51
C ASN A 200 16.41 -15.81 7.33
N GLU A 201 15.50 -15.45 8.23
CA GLU A 201 14.12 -16.00 8.22
C GLU A 201 13.08 -14.92 8.48
N PHE A 202 12.00 -14.98 7.71
CA PHE A 202 10.85 -14.10 7.89
C PHE A 202 9.54 -14.80 7.53
N THR A 203 8.44 -14.28 8.09
CA THR A 203 7.08 -14.69 7.73
C THR A 203 6.57 -13.76 6.65
N LEU A 204 6.45 -14.27 5.43
CA LEU A 204 5.86 -13.55 4.30
C LEU A 204 4.39 -13.25 4.57
N PHE A 205 3.67 -14.25 5.05
CA PHE A 205 2.23 -14.16 5.27
C PHE A 205 1.78 -15.07 6.41
N ASP A 206 0.90 -14.59 7.27
CA ASP A 206 0.28 -15.35 8.35
C ASP A 206 -1.23 -15.16 8.25
N PRO A 207 -1.98 -16.16 7.76
CA PRO A 207 -3.40 -16.02 7.53
C PRO A 207 -4.18 -15.53 8.76
N LEU A 208 -3.78 -15.91 9.97
CA LEU A 208 -4.49 -15.56 11.20
C LEU A 208 -4.17 -14.16 11.71
N LYS A 209 -3.00 -13.63 11.35
CA LYS A 209 -2.60 -12.26 11.69
C LYS A 209 -2.99 -11.26 10.61
N ASP A 210 -2.96 -11.68 9.35
CA ASP A 210 -3.07 -10.78 8.21
C ASP A 210 -4.48 -10.73 7.60
N PHE A 211 -5.29 -11.81 7.68
CA PHE A 211 -6.69 -11.77 7.24
C PHE A 211 -7.66 -11.33 8.33
N ILE A 212 -7.36 -11.62 9.60
CA ILE A 212 -8.37 -11.52 10.65
C ILE A 212 -7.92 -10.54 11.73
N ASN A 213 -8.72 -9.49 11.94
CA ASN A 213 -8.54 -8.54 13.04
C ASN A 213 -8.99 -9.17 14.38
N LEU A 214 -8.65 -10.43 14.63
CA LEU A 214 -8.98 -11.09 15.90
C LEU A 214 -8.18 -10.48 17.04
N ASN A 215 -8.86 -10.34 18.17
CA ASN A 215 -8.17 -10.17 19.44
C ASN A 215 -7.33 -11.43 19.76
N ASN A 216 -6.32 -11.27 20.62
CA ASN A 216 -5.38 -12.35 20.93
C ASN A 216 -6.06 -13.63 21.48
N SER A 217 -7.16 -13.50 22.23
CA SER A 217 -7.89 -14.62 22.82
C SER A 217 -8.57 -15.49 21.76
N MET A 218 -9.22 -14.85 20.79
CA MET A 218 -9.86 -15.52 19.66
C MET A 218 -8.83 -16.17 18.75
N ARG A 219 -7.68 -15.52 18.53
CA ARG A 219 -6.58 -16.09 17.73
C ARG A 219 -6.03 -17.38 18.34
N SER A 220 -5.74 -17.41 19.65
CA SER A 220 -5.20 -18.61 20.29
C SER A 220 -6.16 -19.80 20.23
N LYS A 221 -7.47 -19.57 20.41
CA LYS A 221 -8.48 -20.65 20.26
C LYS A 221 -8.54 -21.18 18.83
N PHE A 222 -8.39 -20.29 17.84
CA PHE A 222 -8.41 -20.66 16.44
C PHE A 222 -7.13 -21.41 16.04
N GLU A 223 -5.95 -20.98 16.52
CA GLU A 223 -4.68 -21.70 16.37
C GLU A 223 -4.74 -23.12 16.93
N GLU A 224 -5.41 -23.32 18.06
CA GLU A 224 -5.62 -24.66 18.64
C GLU A 224 -6.55 -25.54 17.78
N SER A 225 -7.59 -24.97 17.15
CA SER A 225 -8.54 -25.74 16.34
C SER A 225 -8.00 -26.11 14.94
N ILE A 226 -7.05 -25.35 14.41
CA ILE A 226 -6.51 -25.53 13.05
C ILE A 226 -5.09 -26.11 13.00
N ARG A 227 -4.55 -26.54 14.15
CA ARG A 227 -3.17 -27.04 14.27
C ARG A 227 -2.79 -28.13 13.25
N ASP A 228 -3.78 -28.88 12.74
CA ASP A 228 -3.60 -29.93 11.74
C ASP A 228 -3.82 -29.47 10.27
N ASN A 229 -4.35 -28.26 10.04
CA ASN A 229 -4.64 -27.70 8.71
C ASN A 229 -3.47 -26.86 8.19
N LYS A 230 -2.61 -27.48 7.37
CA LYS A 230 -1.42 -26.84 6.77
C LYS A 230 -1.70 -25.60 5.92
N ILE A 231 -2.93 -25.42 5.43
CA ILE A 231 -3.33 -24.32 4.54
C ILE A 231 -3.41 -22.98 5.30
N LEU A 232 -3.63 -23.02 6.62
CA LEU A 232 -3.61 -21.82 7.48
C LEU A 232 -2.25 -21.60 8.15
N ALA A 233 -1.25 -22.40 7.79
CA ALA A 233 0.10 -22.24 8.33
C ALA A 233 0.74 -20.95 7.78
N PRO A 234 1.53 -20.24 8.59
CA PRO A 234 2.29 -19.10 8.11
C PRO A 234 3.25 -19.48 6.98
N ILE A 235 3.28 -18.67 5.92
CA ILE A 235 4.25 -18.76 4.85
C ILE A 235 5.56 -18.17 5.37
N THR A 236 6.54 -19.04 5.63
CA THR A 236 7.87 -18.67 6.12
C THR A 236 8.90 -18.93 5.04
N ILE A 237 9.83 -17.99 4.87
CA ILE A 237 10.89 -18.08 3.88
C ILE A 237 12.23 -17.88 4.58
N THR A 238 13.19 -18.75 4.25
CA THR A 238 14.57 -18.65 4.74
C THR A 238 15.44 -17.95 3.70
N SER A 239 15.37 -16.62 3.66
CA SER A 239 16.23 -15.77 2.84
C SER A 239 16.37 -14.38 3.46
N ASP A 240 17.35 -13.63 3.00
CA ASP A 240 17.46 -12.20 3.30
C ASP A 240 16.36 -11.43 2.54
N ALA A 241 15.70 -10.52 3.25
CA ALA A 241 14.54 -9.84 2.70
C ALA A 241 14.39 -8.40 3.16
N ILE A 242 13.72 -7.61 2.33
CA ILE A 242 13.33 -6.23 2.59
C ILE A 242 11.80 -6.18 2.61
N GLU A 243 11.23 -5.95 3.79
CA GLU A 243 9.81 -5.65 3.93
C GLU A 243 9.60 -4.18 3.60
N VAL A 244 8.71 -3.91 2.66
CA VAL A 244 8.40 -2.56 2.17
C VAL A 244 6.93 -2.22 2.38
N GLU A 245 6.66 -0.92 2.51
CA GLU A 245 5.33 -0.33 2.47
C GLU A 245 5.16 0.31 1.09
N ILE A 246 4.39 -0.34 0.23
CA ILE A 246 4.14 0.15 -1.13
C ILE A 246 3.15 1.31 -1.07
N ILE A 247 3.53 2.44 -1.66
CA ILE A 247 2.71 3.65 -1.75
C ILE A 247 1.93 3.63 -3.06
N ALA A 248 2.61 3.29 -4.16
CA ALA A 248 2.00 3.19 -5.49
C ALA A 248 2.67 2.11 -6.35
N ILE A 249 1.89 1.54 -7.26
CA ILE A 249 2.35 0.68 -8.37
C ILE A 249 1.75 1.25 -9.66
N TYR A 250 2.57 1.47 -10.68
CA TYR A 250 2.14 2.11 -11.92
C TYR A 250 3.08 1.79 -13.08
N SER A 251 2.58 2.01 -14.29
CA SER A 251 3.35 1.96 -15.55
C SER A 251 3.28 3.29 -16.28
#